data_AF-A0A940V139-F1
#
_entry.id   AF-A0A940V139-F1
#
_cell.length_a   1.000
_cell.length_b   1.000
_cell.length_c   1.000
_cell.angle_alpha   90.00
_cell.angle_beta   90.00
_cell.angle_gamma   90.00
#
_symmetry.space_group_name_H-M   'P 1'
#
loop_
_entity.id
_entity.type
_entity.pdbx_description
1 polymer ?
#
loop_
_entity_poly.entity_id
_entity_poly.type
_entity_poly.pdbx_seq_one_letter_code
_entity_poly.pdbx_strand_id
1 'polypeptide(L)'
;AFKKVAQFNREMYNEGIYSDDLTTKYNERDSRVQTGLYLWVEGSLGKENEIIDSVKANAPEARLKNYILKPEDPRYIVATGGEVLCIPQTAPNPEGAMKFVNWLYSSQENYLFALYGVEGTDYEIVDGRINKLVSDEFFYEWMFRNKNYQLFSPTIDQAYIDTYKSWDNEAIISKMLGFRFNNENVKEIEAAIKEVSGKQMAPILYGFVDFDTEYPKALENLKAAGIDEYVAEVQRQMDEFQAAKK
;
A
#
# COMPACT_ATOMS: atom_id res chain seq x y z
N ALA A 1 -3.07 -19.15 10.27
CA ALA A 1 -3.40 -17.71 10.19
C ALA A 1 -4.71 -17.49 9.43
N PHE A 2 -4.80 -17.93 8.17
CA PHE A 2 -5.99 -17.74 7.31
C PHE A 2 -7.34 -18.10 7.98
N LYS A 3 -7.47 -19.29 8.61
CA LYS A 3 -8.68 -19.67 9.36
C LYS A 3 -9.12 -18.62 10.40
N LYS A 4 -8.18 -18.09 11.19
CA LYS A 4 -8.47 -17.10 12.23
C LYS A 4 -8.98 -15.79 11.62
N VAL A 5 -8.39 -15.35 10.52
CA VAL A 5 -8.82 -14.14 9.79
C VAL A 5 -10.20 -14.34 9.18
N ALA A 6 -10.45 -15.48 8.54
CA ALA A 6 -11.76 -15.80 7.97
C ALA A 6 -12.85 -15.84 9.04
N GLN A 7 -12.58 -16.45 10.20
CA GLN A 7 -13.52 -16.50 11.32
C GLN A 7 -13.78 -15.11 11.91
N PHE A 8 -12.74 -14.29 12.13
CA PHE A 8 -12.90 -12.91 12.57
C PHE A 8 -13.74 -12.08 11.58
N ASN A 9 -13.43 -12.13 10.29
CA ASN A 9 -14.21 -11.41 9.27
C ASN A 9 -15.66 -11.90 9.20
N ARG A 10 -15.89 -13.21 9.43
CA ARG A 10 -17.24 -13.77 9.52
C ARG A 10 -18.03 -13.21 10.72
N GLU A 11 -17.39 -13.08 11.88
CA GLU A 11 -17.99 -12.44 13.06
C GLU A 11 -18.39 -10.99 12.74
N MET A 12 -17.47 -10.21 12.17
CA MET A 12 -17.73 -8.82 11.78
C MET A 12 -18.84 -8.69 10.73
N TYR A 13 -18.93 -9.62 9.78
CA TYR A 13 -19.99 -9.66 8.78
C TYR A 13 -21.36 -10.00 9.40
N ASN A 14 -21.41 -11.00 10.28
CA ASN A 14 -22.65 -11.39 10.97
C ASN A 14 -23.16 -10.31 11.93
N GLU A 15 -22.26 -9.54 12.53
CA GLU A 15 -22.60 -8.38 13.37
C GLU A 15 -23.01 -7.14 12.55
N GLY A 16 -22.90 -7.19 11.22
CA GLY A 16 -23.24 -6.08 10.32
C GLY A 16 -22.22 -4.94 10.35
N ILE A 17 -21.03 -5.17 10.92
CA ILE A 17 -19.94 -4.18 10.95
C ILE A 17 -19.23 -4.15 9.59
N TYR A 18 -19.13 -5.30 8.93
CA TYR A 18 -18.60 -5.41 7.56
C TYR A 18 -19.73 -5.68 6.56
N SER A 19 -19.69 -4.97 5.43
CA SER A 19 -20.56 -5.20 4.28
C SER A 19 -19.75 -5.66 3.06
N ASP A 20 -20.46 -6.20 2.07
CA ASP A 20 -19.91 -6.56 0.76
C ASP A 20 -19.20 -5.38 0.06
N ASP A 21 -19.71 -4.16 0.27
CA ASP A 21 -19.12 -2.90 -0.18
C ASP A 21 -17.63 -2.75 0.18
N LEU A 22 -17.18 -3.27 1.32
CA LEU A 22 -15.75 -3.21 1.70
C LEU A 22 -14.86 -3.97 0.73
N THR A 23 -15.42 -4.96 0.02
CA THR A 23 -14.71 -5.81 -0.94
C THR A 23 -14.92 -5.37 -2.38
N THR A 24 -16.09 -4.82 -2.72
CA THR A 24 -16.43 -4.44 -4.10
C THR A 24 -16.07 -2.99 -4.42
N LYS A 25 -16.00 -2.11 -3.40
CA LYS A 25 -15.74 -0.67 -3.56
C LYS A 25 -14.39 -0.26 -2.96
N TYR A 26 -13.39 -1.12 -3.13
CA TYR A 26 -12.04 -0.93 -2.59
C TYR A 26 -11.45 0.45 -2.90
N ASN A 27 -11.69 0.97 -4.11
CA ASN A 27 -11.15 2.26 -4.55
C ASN A 27 -11.85 3.48 -3.92
N GLU A 28 -12.98 3.28 -3.23
CA GLU A 28 -13.72 4.34 -2.55
C GLU A 28 -13.35 4.47 -1.07
N ARG A 29 -12.50 3.58 -0.53
CA ARG A 29 -12.22 3.48 0.91
C ARG A 29 -11.80 4.81 1.56
N ASP A 30 -10.87 5.55 0.94
CA ASP A 30 -10.40 6.84 1.47
C ASP A 30 -11.56 7.86 1.47
N SER A 31 -12.29 7.97 0.36
CA SER A 31 -13.45 8.88 0.25
C SER A 31 -14.57 8.55 1.24
N ARG A 32 -14.75 7.26 1.58
CA ARG A 32 -15.75 6.81 2.55
C ARG A 32 -15.35 7.14 3.98
N VAL A 33 -14.06 7.11 4.32
CA VAL A 33 -13.60 7.65 5.61
C VAL A 33 -13.76 9.17 5.63
N GLN A 34 -13.39 9.87 4.55
CA GLN A 34 -13.51 11.33 4.44
C GLN A 34 -14.95 11.85 4.59
N THR A 35 -15.92 11.06 4.15
CA THR A 35 -17.37 11.37 4.25
C THR A 35 -18.03 10.79 5.50
N GLY A 36 -17.28 10.12 6.39
CA GLY A 36 -17.79 9.54 7.63
C GLY A 36 -18.60 8.26 7.46
N LEU A 37 -18.59 7.65 6.27
CA LEU A 37 -19.23 6.36 6.01
C LEU A 37 -18.44 5.19 6.62
N TYR A 38 -17.11 5.29 6.65
CA TYR A 38 -16.21 4.30 7.26
C TYR A 38 -15.49 4.87 8.48
N LEU A 39 -15.28 4.02 9.49
CA LEU A 39 -14.59 4.37 10.74
C LEU A 39 -13.06 4.23 10.67
N TRP A 40 -12.55 3.43 9.74
CA TRP A 40 -11.13 3.16 9.57
C TRP A 40 -10.82 2.82 8.11
N VAL A 41 -9.56 2.94 7.73
CA VAL A 41 -9.01 2.50 6.45
C VAL A 41 -7.60 1.96 6.67
N GLU A 42 -7.19 0.97 5.89
CA GLU A 42 -5.81 0.52 5.87
C GLU A 42 -4.91 1.50 5.10
N GLY A 43 -3.68 1.70 5.57
CA GLY A 43 -2.75 2.59 4.90
C GLY A 43 -1.31 2.43 5.39
N SER A 44 -0.40 3.08 4.67
CA SER A 44 0.97 3.29 5.14
C SER A 44 1.00 4.22 6.36
N LEU A 45 2.12 4.23 7.07
CA LEU A 45 2.38 5.25 8.08
C LEU A 45 2.22 6.64 7.46
N GLY A 46 1.38 7.47 8.08
CA GLY A 46 1.08 8.82 7.61
C GLY A 46 -0.23 8.98 6.85
N LYS A 47 -0.99 7.89 6.63
CA LYS A 47 -2.31 7.95 5.99
C LYS A 47 -3.25 8.94 6.68
N GLU A 48 -3.23 9.02 8.01
CA GLU A 48 -4.01 9.98 8.78
C GLU A 48 -3.67 11.42 8.40
N ASN A 49 -2.40 11.72 8.17
CA ASN A 49 -1.95 13.06 7.78
C ASN A 49 -2.34 13.39 6.33
N GLU A 50 -2.42 12.39 5.45
CA GLU A 50 -2.83 12.57 4.05
C GLU A 50 -4.31 12.93 3.89
N ILE A 51 -5.19 12.46 4.78
CA ILE A 51 -6.64 12.59 4.60
C ILE A 51 -7.31 13.51 5.63
N ILE A 52 -6.60 13.96 6.67
CA ILE A 52 -7.18 14.71 7.80
C ILE A 52 -7.86 16.01 7.36
N ASP A 53 -7.29 16.75 6.41
CA ASP A 53 -7.85 18.03 5.97
C ASP A 53 -9.22 17.83 5.29
N SER A 54 -9.35 16.79 4.47
CA SER A 54 -10.63 16.41 3.85
C SER A 54 -11.67 15.93 4.87
N VAL A 55 -11.23 15.20 5.91
CA VAL A 55 -12.11 14.80 7.01
C VAL A 55 -12.57 16.03 7.81
N LYS A 56 -11.65 16.94 8.16
CA LYS A 56 -11.96 18.14 8.95
C LYS A 56 -12.82 19.16 8.22
N ALA A 57 -12.80 19.18 6.90
CA ALA A 57 -13.75 19.96 6.09
C ALA A 57 -15.21 19.57 6.39
N ASN A 58 -15.47 18.30 6.74
CA ASN A 58 -16.79 17.78 7.09
C ASN A 58 -17.00 17.65 8.61
N ALA A 59 -15.95 17.41 9.38
CA ALA A 59 -15.97 17.22 10.82
C ALA A 59 -14.78 17.94 11.50
N PRO A 60 -14.89 19.24 11.81
CA PRO A 60 -13.75 20.08 12.24
C PRO A 60 -12.98 19.56 13.47
N GLU A 61 -13.68 18.89 14.39
CA GLU A 61 -13.12 18.32 15.62
C GLU A 61 -12.59 16.88 15.46
N ALA A 62 -12.66 16.32 14.25
CA ALA A 62 -12.23 14.95 14.01
C ALA A 62 -10.73 14.77 14.28
N ARG A 63 -10.41 13.60 14.83
CA ARG A 63 -9.04 13.15 15.06
C ARG A 63 -8.87 11.80 14.39
N LEU A 64 -7.81 11.68 13.60
CA LEU A 64 -7.37 10.41 13.05
C LEU A 64 -6.10 9.97 13.75
N LYS A 65 -5.93 8.66 13.88
CA LYS A 65 -4.74 8.06 14.47
C LYS A 65 -4.44 6.73 13.77
N ASN A 66 -3.17 6.51 13.45
CA ASN A 66 -2.72 5.20 13.01
C ASN A 66 -2.62 4.21 14.16
N TYR A 67 -3.07 2.98 13.91
CA TYR A 67 -2.94 1.86 14.82
C TYR A 67 -2.17 0.74 14.12
N ILE A 68 -1.02 0.39 14.69
CA ILE A 68 -0.23 -0.77 14.24
C ILE A 68 -0.82 -1.99 14.91
N LEU A 69 -1.19 -2.99 14.12
CA LEU A 69 -1.58 -4.30 14.64
C LEU A 69 -0.32 -5.07 15.03
N LYS A 70 -0.26 -5.54 16.28
CA LYS A 70 0.91 -6.24 16.87
C LYS A 70 2.21 -5.45 16.77
N PRO A 71 2.30 -4.27 17.41
CA PRO A 71 3.51 -3.44 17.37
C PRO A 71 4.78 -4.12 17.93
N GLU A 72 4.62 -5.20 18.69
CA GLU A 72 5.70 -6.03 19.24
C GLU A 72 6.35 -6.96 18.21
N ASP A 73 5.69 -7.26 17.09
CA ASP A 73 6.24 -8.12 16.05
C ASP A 73 7.29 -7.35 15.21
N PRO A 74 8.34 -8.02 14.71
CA PRO A 74 9.35 -7.37 13.90
C PRO A 74 8.77 -6.81 12.60
N ARG A 75 9.19 -5.60 12.24
CA ARG A 75 8.91 -5.00 10.94
C ARG A 75 9.85 -5.57 9.88
N TYR A 76 9.37 -5.70 8.65
CA TYR A 76 10.17 -6.22 7.55
C TYR A 76 10.21 -5.25 6.37
N ILE A 77 11.40 -5.03 5.82
CA ILE A 77 11.58 -4.42 4.50
C ILE A 77 11.46 -5.55 3.47
N VAL A 78 10.36 -5.55 2.71
CA VAL A 78 10.01 -6.63 1.74
C VAL A 78 10.17 -6.22 0.27
N ALA A 79 10.31 -4.93 0.00
CA ALA A 79 10.50 -4.38 -1.34
C ALA A 79 11.58 -3.27 -1.32
N THR A 80 12.21 -3.03 -2.47
CA THR A 80 13.23 -1.99 -2.65
C THR A 80 12.65 -0.59 -2.89
N GLY A 81 11.32 -0.49 -2.98
CA GLY A 81 10.55 0.74 -3.16
C GLY A 81 9.05 0.42 -3.19
N GLY A 82 8.22 1.39 -2.78
CA GLY A 82 6.75 1.32 -2.91
C GLY A 82 6.25 1.87 -4.24
N GLU A 83 7.04 2.74 -4.86
CA GLU A 83 6.67 3.51 -6.03
C GLU A 83 7.71 3.37 -7.15
N VAL A 84 7.25 3.28 -8.39
CA VAL A 84 8.11 3.20 -9.58
C VAL A 84 7.54 4.12 -10.65
N LEU A 85 8.36 5.04 -11.14
CA LEU A 85 8.07 5.81 -12.35
C LEU A 85 8.51 5.00 -13.57
N CYS A 86 7.58 4.75 -14.50
CA CYS A 86 7.83 3.99 -15.72
C CYS A 86 7.70 4.89 -16.95
N ILE A 87 8.65 4.77 -17.88
CA ILE A 87 8.51 5.34 -19.23
C ILE A 87 8.10 4.20 -20.16
N PRO A 88 6.90 4.25 -20.77
CA PRO A 88 6.47 3.22 -21.70
C PRO A 88 7.44 3.07 -22.86
N GLN A 89 7.67 1.84 -23.32
CA GLN A 89 8.49 1.57 -24.50
C GLN A 89 7.98 2.32 -25.76
N THR A 90 6.67 2.58 -25.82
CA THR A 90 6.00 3.28 -26.91
C THR A 90 5.95 4.80 -26.73
N ALA A 91 6.61 5.36 -25.71
CA ALA A 91 6.60 6.80 -25.48
C ALA A 91 7.17 7.54 -26.71
N PRO A 92 6.50 8.59 -27.22
CA PRO A 92 6.97 9.32 -28.39
C PRO A 92 8.22 10.16 -28.11
N ASN A 93 8.51 10.46 -26.84
CA ASN A 93 9.68 11.21 -26.41
C ASN A 93 10.20 10.70 -25.04
N PRO A 94 10.82 9.50 -24.99
CA PRO A 94 11.30 8.93 -23.73
C PRO A 94 12.44 9.74 -23.12
N GLU A 95 13.29 10.36 -23.95
CA GLU A 95 14.38 11.22 -23.49
C GLU A 95 13.86 12.47 -22.78
N GLY A 96 12.81 13.10 -23.30
CA GLY A 96 12.16 14.25 -22.67
C GLY A 96 11.54 13.89 -21.32
N ALA A 97 10.86 12.74 -21.25
CA ALA A 97 10.32 12.24 -19.98
C ALA A 97 11.43 12.02 -18.93
N MET A 98 12.56 11.42 -19.33
CA MET A 98 13.70 11.24 -18.43
C MET A 98 14.34 12.57 -18.01
N LYS A 99 14.47 13.54 -18.92
CA LYS A 99 14.95 14.90 -18.59
C LYS A 99 14.07 15.58 -17.56
N PHE A 100 12.75 15.45 -17.68
CA PHE A 100 11.80 15.98 -16.70
C PHE A 100 11.97 15.32 -15.33
N VAL A 101 12.03 13.98 -15.28
CA VAL A 101 12.27 13.25 -14.01
C VAL A 101 13.60 13.66 -13.37
N ASN A 102 14.65 13.82 -14.17
CA ASN A 102 15.95 14.27 -13.66
C ASN A 102 15.90 15.72 -13.13
N TRP A 103 15.18 16.62 -13.80
CA TRP A 103 14.98 17.99 -13.34
C TRP A 103 14.16 18.04 -12.04
N LEU A 104 13.09 17.24 -11.92
CA LEU A 104 12.27 17.17 -10.71
C LEU A 104 13.09 16.77 -9.49
N TYR A 105 14.04 15.85 -9.65
CA TYR A 105 14.90 15.37 -8.57
C TYR A 105 16.26 16.06 -8.46
N SER A 106 16.56 17.09 -9.26
CA SER A 106 17.88 17.74 -9.22
C SER A 106 18.06 18.68 -8.04
N SER A 107 16.98 19.18 -7.45
CA SER A 107 17.01 20.07 -6.28
C SER A 107 15.70 19.98 -5.49
N GLN A 108 15.74 20.36 -4.21
CA GLN A 108 14.53 20.48 -3.39
C GLN A 108 13.57 21.54 -3.95
N GLU A 109 14.10 22.65 -4.49
CA GLU A 109 13.30 23.70 -5.12
C GLU A 109 12.44 23.19 -6.28
N ASN A 110 13.02 22.43 -7.23
CA ASN A 110 12.27 21.85 -8.35
C ASN A 110 11.22 20.85 -7.88
N TYR A 111 11.57 20.04 -6.87
CA TYR A 111 10.67 19.06 -6.26
C TYR A 111 9.47 19.75 -5.62
N LEU A 112 9.70 20.76 -4.77
CA LEU A 112 8.64 21.50 -4.11
C LEU A 112 7.78 22.27 -5.11
N PHE A 113 8.40 22.88 -6.13
CA PHE A 113 7.67 23.58 -7.18
C PHE A 113 6.73 22.65 -7.95
N ALA A 114 7.22 21.47 -8.34
CA ALA A 114 6.41 20.51 -9.08
C ALA A 114 5.20 20.04 -8.25
N LEU A 115 5.39 19.75 -6.96
CA LEU A 115 4.35 19.15 -6.12
C LEU A 115 3.38 20.19 -5.53
N TYR A 116 3.88 21.36 -5.14
CA TYR A 116 3.16 22.33 -4.33
C TYR A 116 2.98 23.71 -4.99
N GLY A 117 3.54 23.95 -6.18
CA GLY A 117 3.34 25.19 -6.94
C GLY A 117 4.40 26.27 -6.69
N VAL A 118 4.02 27.54 -6.79
CA VAL A 118 4.92 28.69 -6.63
C VAL A 118 5.02 29.10 -5.16
N GLU A 119 6.23 29.16 -4.61
CA GLU A 119 6.44 29.68 -3.24
C GLU A 119 5.97 31.13 -3.10
N GLY A 120 5.28 31.44 -2.01
CA GLY A 120 4.63 32.73 -1.75
C GLY A 120 3.28 32.92 -2.44
N THR A 121 2.87 32.00 -3.32
CA THR A 121 1.55 32.02 -3.97
C THR A 121 0.73 30.79 -3.57
N ASP A 122 1.30 29.60 -3.78
CA ASP A 122 0.62 28.31 -3.57
C ASP A 122 1.06 27.63 -2.26
N TYR A 123 2.30 27.87 -1.81
CA TYR A 123 2.82 27.41 -0.51
C TYR A 123 3.85 28.39 0.07
N GLU A 124 4.18 28.24 1.34
CA GLU A 124 5.32 28.90 2.00
C GLU A 124 6.06 27.93 2.94
N ILE A 125 7.33 28.23 3.24
CA ILE A 125 8.12 27.48 4.22
C ILE A 125 8.22 28.28 5.51
N VAL A 126 7.74 27.72 6.62
CA VAL A 126 7.79 28.31 7.96
C VAL A 126 8.52 27.35 8.89
N ASP A 127 9.65 27.76 9.47
CA ASP A 127 10.46 26.93 10.38
C ASP A 127 10.83 25.55 9.80
N GLY A 128 11.11 25.49 8.50
CA GLY A 128 11.43 24.23 7.80
C GLY A 128 10.24 23.29 7.61
N ARG A 129 9.01 23.81 7.77
CA ARG A 129 7.74 23.11 7.51
C ARG A 129 7.05 23.72 6.31
N ILE A 130 6.31 22.91 5.56
CA ILE A 130 5.57 23.37 4.38
C ILE A 130 4.13 23.73 4.73
N ASN A 131 3.75 24.99 4.56
CA ASN A 131 2.39 25.48 4.73
C ASN A 131 1.75 25.71 3.35
N LYS A 132 0.71 24.94 3.00
CA LYS A 132 0.00 25.12 1.72
C LYS A 132 -0.98 26.31 1.84
N LEU A 133 -0.95 27.21 0.87
CA LEU A 133 -1.82 28.39 0.78
C LEU A 133 -3.07 28.14 -0.07
N VAL A 134 -3.03 27.11 -0.92
CA VAL A 134 -4.13 26.64 -1.77
C VAL A 134 -4.43 25.16 -1.51
N SER A 135 -5.63 24.73 -1.87
CA SER A 135 -6.07 23.32 -1.76
C SER A 135 -5.72 22.46 -2.98
N ASP A 136 -5.21 23.07 -4.05
CA ASP A 136 -4.88 22.35 -5.27
C ASP A 136 -3.70 21.37 -5.04
N GLU A 137 -3.80 20.21 -5.69
CA GLU A 137 -2.73 19.21 -5.75
C GLU A 137 -2.21 19.20 -7.19
N PHE A 138 -0.95 19.62 -7.40
CA PHE A 138 -0.34 19.65 -8.73
C PHE A 138 0.16 18.26 -9.13
N PHE A 139 0.99 17.67 -8.26
CA PHE A 139 1.33 16.26 -8.28
C PHE A 139 1.17 15.70 -6.88
N TYR A 140 0.59 14.50 -6.78
CA TYR A 140 0.48 13.83 -5.50
C TYR A 140 1.86 13.45 -4.98
N GLU A 141 2.23 13.97 -3.80
CA GLU A 141 3.54 13.72 -3.19
C GLU A 141 3.87 12.23 -3.12
N TRP A 142 2.89 11.38 -2.79
CA TRP A 142 3.08 9.92 -2.70
C TRP A 142 3.64 9.30 -3.97
N MET A 143 3.35 9.84 -5.16
CA MET A 143 3.87 9.32 -6.43
C MET A 143 5.34 9.66 -6.68
N PHE A 144 5.82 10.75 -6.08
CA PHE A 144 7.15 11.30 -6.37
C PHE A 144 8.09 11.30 -5.16
N ARG A 145 7.68 10.73 -4.00
CA ARG A 145 8.39 10.83 -2.72
C ARG A 145 9.91 10.75 -2.85
N ASN A 146 10.57 11.75 -2.29
CA ASN A 146 12.01 11.74 -2.07
C ASN A 146 12.31 12.10 -0.62
N LYS A 147 12.84 11.14 0.15
CA LYS A 147 13.14 11.32 1.57
C LYS A 147 14.09 12.49 1.88
N ASN A 148 14.89 12.90 0.90
CA ASN A 148 15.85 14.00 1.08
C ASN A 148 15.18 15.38 0.93
N TYR A 149 14.00 15.45 0.30
CA TYR A 149 13.28 16.71 0.01
C TYR A 149 11.96 16.85 0.75
N GLN A 150 11.49 15.77 1.40
CA GLN A 150 10.23 15.73 2.12
C GLN A 150 10.19 16.78 3.25
N LEU A 151 9.14 17.61 3.23
CA LEU A 151 8.78 18.55 4.29
C LEU A 151 7.43 18.16 4.87
N PHE A 152 7.24 18.40 6.16
CA PHE A 152 5.98 18.12 6.84
C PHE A 152 5.22 19.42 7.07
N SER A 153 3.89 19.34 7.11
CA SER A 153 3.06 20.48 7.50
C SER A 153 3.37 20.94 8.94
N PRO A 154 3.22 22.24 9.26
CA PRO A 154 3.28 22.75 10.63
C PRO A 154 2.31 22.05 11.59
N THR A 155 1.22 21.47 11.08
CA THR A 155 0.23 20.74 11.90
C THR A 155 0.67 19.35 12.33
N ILE A 156 1.79 18.84 11.78
CA ILE A 156 2.30 17.51 12.09
C ILE A 156 3.23 17.57 13.30
N ASP A 157 2.86 16.81 14.33
CA ASP A 157 3.64 16.69 15.56
C ASP A 157 5.07 16.24 15.32
N GLN A 158 6.03 16.87 16.00
CA GLN A 158 7.45 16.51 15.90
C GLN A 158 7.70 15.04 16.27
N ALA A 159 6.98 14.52 17.27
CA ALA A 159 7.09 13.12 17.69
C ALA A 159 6.72 12.12 16.56
N TYR A 160 5.72 12.47 15.73
CA TYR A 160 5.37 11.68 14.56
C TYR A 160 6.53 11.68 13.54
N ILE A 161 7.13 12.84 13.28
CA ILE A 161 8.24 12.98 12.32
C ILE A 161 9.47 12.21 12.78
N ASP A 162 9.78 12.26 14.08
CA ASP A 162 10.90 11.52 14.66
C ASP A 162 10.68 10.01 14.54
N THR A 163 9.46 9.55 14.77
CA THR A 163 9.04 8.15 14.57
C THR A 163 9.13 7.76 13.08
N TYR A 164 8.67 8.62 12.18
CA TYR A 164 8.70 8.38 10.74
C TYR A 164 10.14 8.27 10.23
N LYS A 165 11.03 9.17 10.63
CA LYS A 165 12.44 9.16 10.23
C LYS A 165 13.22 7.95 10.74
N SER A 166 12.79 7.36 11.85
CA SER A 166 13.40 6.17 12.45
C SER A 166 12.64 4.88 12.16
N TRP A 167 11.58 4.96 11.34
CA TRP A 167 10.65 3.85 11.11
C TRP A 167 11.33 2.57 10.63
N ASP A 168 12.33 2.70 9.76
CA ASP A 168 13.03 1.55 9.19
C ASP A 168 14.27 1.11 9.99
N ASN A 169 14.67 1.83 11.05
CA ASN A 169 15.94 1.57 11.74
C ASN A 169 16.03 0.17 12.37
N GLU A 170 14.89 -0.36 12.83
CA GLU A 170 14.78 -1.69 13.44
C GLU A 170 14.13 -2.71 12.49
N ALA A 171 13.86 -2.32 11.24
CA ALA A 171 13.22 -3.20 10.29
C ALA A 171 14.21 -4.25 9.77
N ILE A 172 13.76 -5.49 9.73
CA ILE A 172 14.54 -6.63 9.23
C ILE A 172 14.41 -6.67 7.71
N ILE A 173 15.53 -6.64 7.00
CA ILE A 173 15.52 -6.87 5.56
C ILE A 173 15.10 -8.32 5.29
N SER A 174 14.01 -8.49 4.52
CA SER A 174 13.51 -9.81 4.16
C SER A 174 14.56 -10.60 3.37
N LYS A 175 14.75 -11.88 3.71
CA LYS A 175 15.61 -12.78 2.92
C LYS A 175 15.13 -12.93 1.48
N MET A 176 13.82 -12.74 1.25
CA MET A 176 13.18 -12.78 -0.05
C MET A 176 13.24 -11.43 -0.79
N LEU A 177 13.83 -10.37 -0.20
CA LEU A 177 13.97 -9.08 -0.88
C LEU A 177 14.72 -9.27 -2.21
N GLY A 178 14.08 -8.86 -3.31
CA GLY A 178 14.61 -8.99 -4.67
C GLY A 178 14.25 -10.29 -5.38
N PHE A 179 13.59 -11.25 -4.70
CA PHE A 179 13.07 -12.44 -5.36
C PHE A 179 11.99 -12.03 -6.38
N ARG A 180 12.08 -12.60 -7.58
CA ARG A 180 11.12 -12.43 -8.67
C ARG A 180 10.81 -13.81 -9.21
N PHE A 181 9.59 -14.26 -8.96
CA PHE A 181 9.12 -15.54 -9.46
C PHE A 181 8.96 -15.48 -10.98
N ASN A 182 9.57 -16.43 -11.69
CA ASN A 182 9.32 -16.66 -13.09
C ASN A 182 8.22 -17.72 -13.24
N ASN A 183 7.03 -17.31 -13.67
CA ASN A 183 5.89 -18.19 -13.84
C ASN A 183 5.81 -18.86 -15.23
N GLU A 184 6.79 -18.68 -16.13
CA GLU A 184 6.73 -19.18 -17.51
C GLU A 184 6.35 -20.66 -17.61
N ASN A 185 6.87 -21.50 -16.72
CA ASN A 185 6.63 -22.95 -16.72
C ASN A 185 5.28 -23.36 -16.08
N VAL A 186 4.65 -22.47 -15.32
CA VAL A 186 3.42 -22.77 -14.55
C VAL A 186 2.33 -21.73 -14.80
N LYS A 187 2.37 -21.03 -15.93
CA LYS A 187 1.46 -19.92 -16.25
C LYS A 187 0.00 -20.34 -16.30
N GLU A 188 -0.28 -21.51 -16.88
CA GLU A 188 -1.65 -22.05 -16.97
C GLU A 188 -2.17 -22.47 -15.60
N ILE A 189 -1.31 -23.11 -14.79
CA ILE A 189 -1.60 -23.44 -13.38
C ILE A 189 -1.88 -22.15 -12.59
N GLU A 190 -1.06 -21.11 -12.76
CA GLU A 190 -1.26 -19.81 -12.09
C GLU A 190 -2.62 -19.19 -12.42
N ALA A 191 -3.06 -19.28 -13.68
CA ALA A 191 -4.37 -18.79 -14.09
C ALA A 191 -5.51 -19.59 -13.43
N ALA A 192 -5.40 -20.93 -13.40
CA ALA A 192 -6.39 -21.80 -12.77
C ALA A 192 -6.49 -21.58 -11.25
N ILE A 193 -5.36 -21.48 -10.53
CA ILE A 193 -5.37 -21.20 -9.09
C ILE A 193 -5.92 -19.81 -8.78
N LYS A 194 -5.69 -18.80 -9.64
CA LYS A 194 -6.26 -17.45 -9.49
C LYS A 194 -7.77 -17.46 -9.61
N GLU A 195 -8.31 -18.23 -10.56
CA GLU A 195 -9.76 -18.37 -10.72
C GLU A 195 -10.41 -19.01 -9.49
N VAL A 196 -9.85 -20.12 -8.99
CA VAL A 196 -10.33 -20.79 -7.77
C VAL A 196 -10.21 -19.85 -6.57
N SER A 197 -9.08 -19.15 -6.44
CA SER A 197 -8.84 -18.21 -5.34
C SER A 197 -9.87 -17.08 -5.32
N GLY A 198 -10.15 -16.46 -6.47
CA GLY A 198 -11.13 -15.39 -6.58
C GLY A 198 -12.56 -15.87 -6.28
N LYS A 199 -12.96 -17.04 -6.79
CA LYS A 199 -14.34 -17.54 -6.67
C LYS A 199 -14.63 -18.20 -5.31
N GLN A 200 -13.64 -18.84 -4.69
CA GLN A 200 -13.87 -19.70 -3.53
C GLN A 200 -13.07 -19.24 -2.30
N MET A 201 -11.80 -18.85 -2.45
CA MET A 201 -11.01 -18.40 -1.30
C MET A 201 -11.39 -16.99 -0.84
N ALA A 202 -11.73 -16.09 -1.76
CA ALA A 202 -12.05 -14.71 -1.42
C ALA A 202 -13.32 -14.59 -0.55
N PRO A 203 -14.46 -15.23 -0.87
CA PRO A 203 -15.64 -15.21 0.01
C PRO A 203 -15.37 -15.78 1.41
N ILE A 204 -14.49 -16.77 1.52
CA ILE A 204 -14.06 -17.33 2.82
C ILE A 204 -13.23 -16.29 3.58
N LEU A 205 -12.24 -15.68 2.92
CA LEU A 205 -11.38 -14.66 3.52
C LEU A 205 -12.21 -13.48 4.03
N TYR A 206 -13.21 -13.04 3.27
CA TYR A 206 -14.07 -11.91 3.62
C TYR A 206 -15.18 -12.25 4.61
N GLY A 207 -15.33 -13.52 4.99
CA GLY A 207 -16.34 -13.94 5.95
C GLY A 207 -17.77 -13.96 5.40
N PHE A 208 -17.96 -13.99 4.08
CA PHE A 208 -19.30 -14.11 3.48
C PHE A 208 -19.86 -15.53 3.60
N VAL A 209 -18.97 -16.52 3.67
CA VAL A 209 -19.29 -17.93 3.87
C VAL A 209 -18.51 -18.51 5.05
N ASP A 210 -18.94 -19.66 5.54
CA ASP A 210 -18.31 -20.33 6.68
C ASP A 210 -17.01 -21.06 6.26
N PHE A 211 -15.96 -20.88 7.07
CA PHE A 211 -14.65 -21.47 6.78
C PHE A 211 -14.68 -23.00 6.85
N ASP A 212 -15.29 -23.58 7.90
CA ASP A 212 -15.20 -25.02 8.17
C ASP A 212 -15.93 -25.86 7.12
N THR A 213 -16.94 -25.27 6.46
CA THR A 213 -17.73 -25.91 5.40
C THR A 213 -17.20 -25.64 3.99
N GLU A 214 -16.69 -24.44 3.69
CA GLU A 214 -16.28 -24.07 2.32
C GLU A 214 -14.80 -24.26 2.04
N TYR A 215 -13.92 -24.12 3.03
CA TYR A 215 -12.48 -24.27 2.83
C TYR A 215 -12.05 -25.66 2.33
N PRO A 216 -12.62 -26.79 2.83
CA PRO A 216 -12.25 -28.10 2.31
C PRO A 216 -12.52 -28.25 0.80
N LYS A 217 -13.63 -27.71 0.32
CA LYS A 217 -14.01 -27.72 -1.11
C LYS A 217 -13.06 -26.83 -1.93
N ALA A 218 -12.75 -25.63 -1.42
CA ALA A 218 -11.82 -24.72 -2.07
C ALA A 218 -10.42 -25.32 -2.18
N LEU A 219 -9.95 -26.00 -1.12
CA LEU A 219 -8.66 -26.68 -1.11
C LEU A 219 -8.60 -27.83 -2.12
N GLU A 220 -9.66 -28.63 -2.24
CA GLU A 220 -9.75 -29.69 -3.25
C GLU A 220 -9.64 -29.11 -4.67
N ASN A 221 -10.36 -28.02 -4.96
CA ASN A 221 -10.30 -27.36 -6.27
C ASN A 221 -8.94 -26.71 -6.53
N LEU A 222 -8.27 -26.13 -5.53
CA LEU A 222 -6.91 -25.62 -5.66
C LEU A 222 -5.91 -26.74 -6.00
N LYS A 223 -6.06 -27.90 -5.36
CA LYS A 223 -5.26 -29.09 -5.68
C LYS A 223 -5.51 -29.59 -7.09
N ALA A 224 -6.77 -29.69 -7.50
CA ALA A 224 -7.13 -30.05 -8.87
C ALA A 224 -6.59 -29.03 -9.90
N ALA A 225 -6.48 -27.75 -9.52
CA ALA A 225 -5.90 -26.70 -10.33
C ALA A 225 -4.35 -26.68 -10.35
N GLY A 226 -3.68 -27.56 -9.58
CA GLY A 226 -2.22 -27.70 -9.60
C GLY A 226 -1.47 -26.87 -8.56
N ILE A 227 -2.11 -26.44 -7.46
CA ILE A 227 -1.43 -25.61 -6.43
C ILE A 227 -0.16 -26.25 -5.86
N ASP A 228 -0.12 -27.58 -5.73
CA ASP A 228 1.04 -28.28 -5.17
C ASP A 228 2.26 -28.17 -6.11
N GLU A 229 2.04 -28.27 -7.43
CA GLU A 229 3.08 -28.06 -8.45
C GLU A 229 3.55 -26.61 -8.49
N TYR A 230 2.60 -25.67 -8.44
CA TYR A 230 2.92 -24.23 -8.37
C TYR A 230 3.80 -23.90 -7.17
N VAL A 231 3.45 -24.41 -5.98
CA VAL A 231 4.22 -24.20 -4.74
C VAL A 231 5.61 -24.84 -4.84
N ALA A 232 5.72 -26.03 -5.44
CA ALA A 232 7.01 -26.68 -5.65
C ALA A 232 7.93 -25.86 -6.56
N GLU A 233 7.40 -25.26 -7.63
CA GLU A 233 8.18 -24.41 -8.54
C GLU A 233 8.60 -23.09 -7.88
N VAL A 234 7.72 -22.47 -7.09
CA VAL A 234 8.09 -21.31 -6.26
C VAL A 234 9.21 -21.66 -5.29
N GLN A 235 9.13 -22.82 -4.63
CA GLN A 235 10.15 -23.27 -3.68
C GLN A 235 11.50 -23.52 -4.36
N ARG A 236 11.50 -24.20 -5.52
CA ARG A 236 12.73 -24.44 -6.30
C ARG A 236 13.45 -23.14 -6.65
N GLN A 237 12.72 -22.17 -7.21
CA GLN A 237 13.29 -20.87 -7.58
C GLN A 237 13.75 -20.06 -6.34
N MET A 238 13.03 -20.19 -5.22
CA MET A 238 13.42 -19.57 -3.96
C MET A 238 14.73 -20.15 -3.42
N ASP A 239 14.91 -21.47 -3.48
CA ASP A 239 16.13 -22.14 -3.05
C ASP A 239 17.33 -21.74 -3.91
N GLU A 240 17.16 -21.67 -5.24
CA GLU A 240 18.17 -21.17 -6.17
C GLU A 240 18.57 -19.73 -5.87
N PHE A 241 17.58 -18.86 -5.63
CA PHE A 241 17.80 -17.46 -5.26
C PHE A 241 18.58 -17.32 -3.95
N GLN A 242 18.25 -18.12 -2.93
CA GLN A 242 18.96 -18.09 -1.66
C GLN A 242 20.37 -18.66 -1.76
N ALA A 243 20.59 -19.67 -2.59
CA ALA A 243 21.92 -20.22 -2.84
C ALA A 243 22.85 -19.20 -3.54
N ALA A 244 22.30 -18.40 -4.47
CA ALA A 244 23.04 -17.37 -5.19
C ALA A 244 23.39 -16.12 -4.35
N LYS A 245 22.77 -15.94 -3.16
CA LYS A 245 23.05 -14.84 -2.23
C LYS A 245 24.22 -15.08 -1.26
N LYS A 246 24.81 -16.28 -1.28
CA LYS A 246 26.00 -16.63 -0.47
C LYS A 246 27.27 -16.14 -1.14
#